data_AF-A0A7W1ZZI3-F1
#
_entry.id   AF-A0A7W1ZZI3-F1
#
_cell.length_a   1.000
_cell.length_b   1.000
_cell.length_c   1.000
_cell.angle_alpha   90.00
_cell.angle_beta   90.00
_cell.angle_gamma   90.00
#
_symmetry.space_group_name_H-M   'P 1'
#
loop_
_entity.id
_entity.type
_entity.pdbx_description
1 polymer ?
#
loop_
_entity_poly.entity_id
_entity_poly.type
_entity_poly.pdbx_seq_one_letter_code
_entity_poly.pdbx_strand_id
1 'polypeptide(L)'
;MMKFDFGKILFWAAFLIGLTPIFAVSQTVQPLQNQQGGETANPVVLIIVIGALALAPFGLIMLTSFVKIAVVLSILRNALGTQQIPPNQVITGIALILTVFIMAPVVEKMRAEAGTIQDTEAIFSEVSVKTLFQA
;
A
#
# COMPACT_ATOMS: atom_id res chain seq x y z
N MET A 1 -10.96 -24.02 -34.28
CA MET A 1 -9.51 -23.74 -34.45
C MET A 1 -9.15 -22.64 -33.46
N MET A 2 -8.58 -23.02 -32.31
CA MET A 2 -8.34 -22.13 -31.16
C MET A 2 -7.11 -21.26 -31.46
N LYS A 3 -7.28 -19.95 -31.48
CA LYS A 3 -6.18 -18.99 -31.70
C LYS A 3 -5.36 -18.89 -30.40
N PHE A 4 -4.21 -19.55 -30.39
CA PHE A 4 -3.25 -19.44 -29.29
C PHE A 4 -2.55 -18.08 -29.38
N ASP A 5 -3.01 -17.12 -28.57
CA ASP A 5 -2.40 -15.81 -28.47
C ASP A 5 -1.07 -15.91 -27.71
N PHE A 6 0.04 -15.91 -28.45
CA PHE A 6 1.42 -15.98 -27.93
C PHE A 6 1.72 -14.92 -26.86
N GLY A 7 1.06 -13.75 -26.95
CA GLY A 7 1.16 -12.68 -25.94
C GLY A 7 0.56 -13.06 -24.58
N LYS A 8 -0.48 -13.90 -24.53
CA LYS A 8 -1.08 -14.35 -23.26
C LYS A 8 -0.15 -15.32 -22.53
N ILE A 9 0.60 -16.15 -23.26
CA ILE A 9 1.58 -17.09 -22.71
C ILE A 9 2.82 -16.36 -22.18
N LEU A 10 3.29 -15.33 -22.91
CA LEU A 10 4.41 -14.49 -22.45
C LEU A 10 4.03 -13.71 -21.17
N PHE A 11 2.81 -13.18 -21.12
CA PHE A 11 2.28 -12.49 -19.93
C PHE A 11 2.09 -13.45 -18.75
N TRP A 12 1.59 -14.66 -18.99
CA TRP A 12 1.44 -15.69 -17.94
C TRP A 12 2.79 -16.23 -17.44
N ALA A 13 3.78 -16.36 -18.32
CA ALA A 13 5.15 -16.75 -17.95
C ALA A 13 5.84 -15.69 -17.09
N ALA A 14 5.69 -14.40 -17.44
CA ALA A 14 6.20 -13.29 -16.62
C ALA A 14 5.51 -13.23 -15.25
N PHE A 15 4.20 -13.50 -15.19
CA PHE A 15 3.44 -13.52 -13.94
C PHE A 15 3.83 -14.69 -13.01
N LEU A 16 4.16 -15.87 -13.56
CA LEU A 16 4.67 -17.01 -12.79
C LEU A 16 6.10 -16.79 -12.28
N ILE A 17 6.97 -16.10 -13.04
CA ILE A 17 8.33 -15.72 -12.60
C ILE A 17 8.26 -14.61 -11.52
N GLY A 18 7.26 -13.73 -11.57
CA GLY A 18 7.01 -12.74 -10.53
C GLY A 18 6.50 -13.31 -9.19
N LEU A 19 6.00 -14.56 -9.18
CA LEU A 19 5.53 -15.26 -7.98
C LEU A 19 6.64 -16.05 -7.26
N THR A 20 7.87 -16.04 -7.77
CA THR A 20 9.03 -16.68 -7.13
C THR A 20 9.93 -15.77 -6.25
N PRO A 21 9.47 -14.72 -5.52
CA PRO A 21 10.39 -13.97 -4.66
C PRO A 21 10.40 -14.47 -3.20
N ILE A 22 9.96 -15.69 -2.88
CA ILE A 22 10.07 -16.22 -1.51
C ILE A 22 11.33 -17.08 -1.30
N PHE A 23 11.97 -17.59 -2.36
CA PHE A 23 13.17 -18.43 -2.23
C PHE A 23 14.48 -17.83 -2.77
N ALA A 24 14.43 -16.62 -3.36
CA ALA A 24 15.64 -15.96 -3.91
C ALA A 24 16.31 -14.94 -2.97
N VAL A 25 15.72 -14.65 -1.80
CA VAL A 25 16.24 -13.62 -0.86
C VAL A 25 17.51 -14.06 -0.10
N SER A 26 18.10 -15.21 -0.45
CA SER A 26 19.30 -15.75 0.21
C SER A 26 20.59 -15.63 -0.62
N GLN A 27 20.56 -15.11 -1.87
CA GLN A 27 21.78 -15.06 -2.72
C GLN A 27 22.09 -13.71 -3.39
N THR A 28 21.43 -12.62 -2.98
CA THR A 28 21.79 -11.26 -3.45
C THR A 28 22.45 -10.40 -2.37
N VAL A 29 23.01 -11.00 -1.33
CA VAL A 29 24.12 -10.37 -0.58
C VAL A 29 25.39 -10.54 -1.41
N GLN A 30 25.42 -9.86 -2.56
CA GLN A 30 26.65 -9.53 -3.25
C GLN A 30 26.91 -8.05 -2.94
N PRO A 31 28.12 -7.67 -2.50
CA PRO A 31 28.43 -6.27 -2.25
C PRO A 31 28.50 -5.55 -3.60
N LEU A 32 27.47 -4.76 -3.91
CA LEU A 32 27.46 -3.85 -5.05
C LEU A 32 28.41 -2.69 -4.73
N GLN A 33 29.69 -2.90 -5.03
CA GLN A 33 30.77 -1.94 -4.88
C GLN A 33 30.88 -1.09 -6.16
N ASN A 34 30.29 0.11 -6.09
CA ASN A 34 30.66 1.36 -6.77
C ASN A 34 30.95 1.37 -8.29
N GLN A 35 30.04 1.96 -9.08
CA GLN A 35 30.32 2.89 -10.21
C GLN A 35 29.14 3.88 -10.31
N GLN A 36 29.11 4.93 -9.49
CA GLN A 36 29.54 6.32 -9.79
C GLN A 36 28.72 7.03 -10.89
N GLY A 37 28.03 8.10 -10.50
CA GLY A 37 27.77 9.22 -11.42
C GLY A 37 26.38 9.87 -11.40
N GLY A 38 25.80 10.13 -10.24
CA GLY A 38 24.60 10.98 -10.12
C GLY A 38 23.97 10.80 -8.76
N GLU A 39 24.26 11.73 -7.84
CA GLU A 39 23.68 11.82 -6.49
C GLU A 39 23.54 10.45 -5.82
N THR A 40 24.62 9.93 -5.23
CA THR A 40 24.55 8.71 -4.42
C THR A 40 23.49 8.90 -3.35
N ALA A 41 22.25 8.50 -3.63
CA ALA A 41 21.19 8.40 -2.66
C ALA A 41 21.78 7.54 -1.57
N ASN A 42 22.06 8.17 -0.42
CA ASN A 42 22.69 7.52 0.70
C ASN A 42 21.92 6.21 0.91
N PRO A 43 22.57 5.04 0.90
CA PRO A 43 21.85 3.75 0.98
C PRO A 43 20.90 3.71 2.19
N VAL A 44 21.21 4.48 3.25
CA VAL A 44 20.31 4.75 4.38
C VAL A 44 19.01 5.46 3.95
N VAL A 45 19.09 6.52 3.15
CA VAL A 45 17.92 7.24 2.59
C VAL A 45 17.10 6.32 1.71
N LEU A 46 17.73 5.47 0.89
CA LEU A 46 17.01 4.50 0.06
C LEU A 46 16.21 3.52 0.92
N ILE A 47 16.80 2.99 2.01
CA ILE A 47 16.12 2.11 2.97
C ILE A 47 14.93 2.81 3.65
N ILE A 48 15.10 4.09 4.03
CA ILE A 48 14.03 4.88 4.66
C ILE A 48 12.87 5.11 3.68
N VAL A 49 13.16 5.44 2.42
CA VAL A 49 12.15 5.71 1.39
C VAL A 49 11.34 4.45 1.08
N ILE A 50 11.99 3.30 0.86
CA ILE A 50 11.26 2.04 0.61
C ILE A 50 10.49 1.58 1.86
N GLY A 51 11.03 1.82 3.06
CA GLY A 51 10.36 1.53 4.31
C GLY A 51 9.09 2.38 4.48
N ALA A 52 9.17 3.68 4.21
CA ALA A 52 8.02 4.58 4.25
C ALA A 52 6.95 4.21 3.21
N LEU A 53 7.37 3.87 1.98
CA LEU A 53 6.47 3.38 0.93
C LEU A 53 5.81 2.05 1.27
N ALA A 54 6.50 1.15 1.99
CA ALA A 54 5.93 -0.13 2.43
C ALA A 54 4.96 0.03 3.61
N LEU A 55 5.21 0.99 4.50
CA LEU A 55 4.31 1.31 5.62
C LEU A 55 3.05 2.04 5.16
N ALA A 56 3.10 2.81 4.06
CA ALA A 56 1.95 3.53 3.52
C ALA A 56 0.72 2.63 3.22
N PRO A 57 0.81 1.54 2.44
CA PRO A 57 -0.34 0.66 2.18
C PRO A 57 -0.75 -0.13 3.42
N PHE A 58 0.19 -0.43 4.32
CA PHE A 58 -0.10 -1.13 5.57
C PHE A 58 -0.94 -0.27 6.53
N GLY A 59 -0.52 0.97 6.74
CA GLY A 59 -1.26 1.96 7.53
C GLY A 59 -2.63 2.24 6.94
N LEU A 60 -2.74 2.35 5.60
CA LEU A 60 -4.02 2.52 4.91
C LEU A 60 -5.00 1.39 5.26
N ILE A 61 -4.56 0.13 5.19
CA ILE A 61 -5.41 -1.01 5.49
C ILE A 61 -5.81 -1.04 6.97
N MET A 62 -4.88 -0.72 7.89
CA MET A 62 -5.15 -0.68 9.33
C MET A 62 -6.07 0.47 9.76
N LEU A 63 -5.94 1.64 9.13
CA LEU A 63 -6.74 2.83 9.44
C LEU A 63 -8.18 2.72 8.92
N THR A 64 -8.46 1.75 8.04
CA THR A 64 -9.78 1.58 7.44
C THR A 64 -10.65 0.55 8.17
N SER A 65 -11.91 0.41 7.74
CA SER A 65 -12.82 -0.62 8.23
C SER A 65 -12.45 -2.04 7.79
N PHE A 66 -11.41 -2.22 6.96
CA PHE A 66 -10.99 -3.51 6.43
C PHE A 66 -10.74 -4.55 7.53
N VAL A 67 -9.98 -4.20 8.57
CA VAL A 67 -9.62 -5.12 9.66
C VAL A 67 -10.87 -5.61 10.40
N LYS A 68 -11.82 -4.71 10.71
CA LYS A 68 -13.08 -5.06 11.38
C LYS A 68 -13.92 -6.02 10.54
N ILE A 69 -14.07 -5.74 9.24
CA ILE A 69 -14.86 -6.56 8.33
C ILE A 69 -14.21 -7.95 8.19
N ALA A 70 -12.91 -8.01 7.93
CA ALA A 70 -12.18 -9.28 7.78
C ALA A 70 -12.27 -10.16 9.04
N VAL A 71 -12.17 -9.58 10.24
CA VAL A 71 -12.29 -10.32 11.50
C VAL A 71 -13.71 -10.85 11.70
N VAL A 72 -14.74 -10.04 11.46
CA VAL A 72 -16.15 -10.48 11.60
C VAL A 72 -16.46 -11.62 10.64
N LEU A 73 -16.04 -11.54 9.37
CA LEU A 73 -16.20 -12.65 8.42
C LEU A 73 -15.38 -13.88 8.82
N SER A 74 -14.19 -13.71 9.39
CA SER A 74 -13.38 -14.83 9.88
C SER A 74 -14.02 -15.54 11.07
N ILE A 75 -14.66 -14.80 11.97
CA ILE A 75 -15.42 -15.37 13.08
C ILE A 75 -16.65 -16.11 12.54
N LEU A 76 -17.35 -15.53 11.56
CA LEU A 76 -18.49 -16.16 10.91
C LEU A 76 -18.10 -17.48 10.23
N ARG A 77 -16.93 -17.53 9.58
CA ARG A 77 -16.37 -18.78 9.01
C ARG A 77 -16.24 -19.86 10.09
N ASN A 78 -15.67 -19.54 11.24
CA ASN A 78 -15.51 -20.50 12.33
C ASN A 78 -16.85 -20.92 12.93
N ALA A 79 -17.83 -20.01 12.96
CA ALA A 79 -19.17 -20.26 13.49
C ALA A 79 -20.02 -21.18 12.60
N LEU A 80 -19.78 -21.20 11.28
CA LEU A 80 -20.52 -22.05 10.33
C LEU A 80 -20.16 -23.54 10.44
N GLY A 81 -19.12 -23.92 11.19
CA GLY A 81 -18.76 -25.33 11.45
C GLY A 81 -18.29 -26.12 10.22
N THR A 82 -18.31 -25.53 9.02
CA THR A 82 -17.88 -26.15 7.77
C THR A 82 -16.40 -25.83 7.50
N GLN A 83 -15.55 -26.85 7.41
CA GLN A 83 -14.09 -26.66 7.43
C GLN A 83 -13.48 -25.92 6.22
N GLN A 84 -14.20 -25.77 5.10
CA GLN A 84 -13.59 -25.29 3.86
C GLN A 84 -14.38 -24.25 3.05
N ILE A 85 -15.52 -23.79 3.56
CA ILE A 85 -16.28 -22.73 2.90
C ILE A 85 -16.28 -21.52 3.84
N PRO A 86 -15.82 -20.32 3.44
CA PRO A 86 -15.05 -19.90 2.26
C PRO A 86 -13.53 -19.73 2.55
N PRO A 87 -12.64 -19.92 1.55
CA PRO A 87 -11.19 -19.81 1.73
C PRO A 87 -10.76 -18.39 2.11
N ASN A 88 -9.64 -18.25 2.82
CA ASN A 88 -9.14 -16.96 3.32
C ASN A 88 -9.02 -15.91 2.20
N GLN A 89 -8.63 -16.31 0.99
CA GLN A 89 -8.55 -15.42 -0.17
C GLN A 89 -9.91 -14.80 -0.55
N VAL A 90 -11.00 -15.57 -0.45
CA VAL A 90 -12.36 -15.08 -0.74
C VAL A 90 -12.85 -14.14 0.35
N ILE A 91 -12.58 -14.46 1.62
CA ILE A 91 -12.93 -13.58 2.75
C ILE A 91 -12.22 -12.24 2.62
N THR A 92 -10.91 -12.25 2.34
CA THR A 92 -10.11 -11.06 2.11
C THR A 92 -10.61 -10.26 0.89
N GLY A 93 -10.96 -10.93 -0.20
CA GLY A 93 -11.49 -10.29 -1.41
C GLY A 93 -12.84 -9.60 -1.18
N ILE A 94 -13.78 -10.28 -0.51
CA ILE A 94 -15.08 -9.71 -0.16
C ILE A 94 -14.90 -8.53 0.82
N ALA A 95 -14.02 -8.67 1.81
CA ALA A 95 -13.73 -7.60 2.77
C ALA A 95 -13.19 -6.34 2.09
N LEU A 96 -12.32 -6.48 1.08
CA LEU A 96 -11.76 -5.35 0.35
C LEU A 96 -12.84 -4.56 -0.41
N ILE A 97 -13.72 -5.26 -1.14
CA ILE A 97 -14.80 -4.62 -1.91
C ILE A 97 -15.79 -3.94 -0.97
N LEU A 98 -16.18 -4.60 0.12
CA LEU A 98 -17.07 -4.02 1.13
C LEU A 98 -16.45 -2.79 1.81
N THR A 99 -15.14 -2.80 2.03
CA THR A 99 -14.41 -1.66 2.60
C THR A 99 -14.50 -0.44 1.71
N VAL A 100 -14.27 -0.58 0.41
CA VAL A 100 -14.37 0.53 -0.55
C VAL A 100 -15.78 1.13 -0.54
N PHE A 101 -16.81 0.28 -0.50
CA PHE A 101 -18.20 0.73 -0.43
C PHE A 101 -18.51 1.53 0.85
N ILE A 102 -18.09 1.03 2.01
CA ILE A 102 -18.35 1.67 3.31
C ILE A 102 -17.52 2.95 3.49
N MET A 103 -16.35 3.05 2.85
CA MET A 103 -15.44 4.20 2.97
C MET A 103 -15.76 5.38 2.04
N ALA A 104 -16.68 5.24 1.09
CA ALA A 104 -17.10 6.34 0.21
C ALA A 104 -17.39 7.68 0.94
N PRO A 105 -18.18 7.73 2.04
CA PRO A 105 -18.44 8.99 2.75
C PRO A 105 -17.23 9.54 3.53
N VAL A 106 -16.28 8.69 3.91
CA VAL A 106 -15.07 9.14 4.62
C VAL A 106 -14.15 9.88 3.65
N VAL A 107 -14.03 9.38 2.42
CA VAL A 107 -13.32 10.08 1.36
C VAL A 107 -13.98 11.42 1.04
N GLU A 108 -15.30 11.48 0.98
CA GLU A 108 -16.03 12.73 0.72
C GLU A 108 -15.80 13.78 1.83
N LYS A 109 -15.86 13.37 3.09
CA LYS A 109 -15.54 14.25 4.23
C LYS A 109 -14.10 14.75 4.18
N MET A 110 -13.14 13.86 3.93
CA MET A 110 -11.73 14.25 3.79
C MET A 110 -11.52 15.24 2.65
N ARG A 111 -12.20 15.05 1.50
CA ARG A 111 -12.10 15.96 0.36
C ARG A 111 -12.73 17.32 0.65
N ALA A 112 -13.89 17.34 1.30
CA ALA A 112 -14.57 18.57 1.70
C ALA A 112 -13.72 19.39 2.69
N GLU A 113 -13.07 18.73 3.65
CA GLU A 113 -12.25 19.39 4.67
C GLU A 113 -10.88 19.80 4.11
N ALA A 114 -10.21 18.94 3.32
CA ALA A 114 -8.94 19.28 2.67
C ALA A 114 -9.06 20.46 1.69
N GLY A 115 -10.20 20.62 1.01
CA GLY A 115 -10.46 21.77 0.14
C GLY A 115 -10.49 23.12 0.89
N THR A 116 -10.62 23.11 2.21
CA THR A 116 -10.59 24.31 3.06
C THR A 116 -9.23 24.57 3.71
N ILE A 117 -8.27 23.64 3.58
CA ILE A 117 -6.95 23.67 4.27
C ILE A 117 -5.81 24.10 3.32
N GLN A 118 -6.13 24.68 2.16
CA GLN A 118 -5.14 25.28 1.25
C GLN A 118 -4.34 26.43 1.94
N ASP A 119 -4.89 27.01 3.01
CA ASP A 119 -4.25 28.07 3.82
C ASP A 119 -3.20 27.55 4.84
N THR A 120 -2.75 26.30 4.74
CA THR A 120 -1.59 25.84 5.54
C THR A 120 -0.31 26.56 5.12
N GLU A 121 -0.21 27.01 3.86
CA GLU A 121 0.86 27.89 3.39
C GLU A 121 0.80 29.26 4.10
N ALA A 122 -0.39 29.72 4.51
CA ALA A 122 -0.56 30.98 5.26
C ALA A 122 -0.08 30.89 6.71
N ILE A 123 -0.22 29.72 7.37
CA ILE A 123 0.21 29.52 8.77
C ILE A 123 1.74 29.48 8.93
N PHE A 124 2.45 29.06 7.88
CA PHE A 124 3.92 28.96 7.88
C PHE A 124 4.63 29.97 6.97
N SER A 125 3.90 30.84 6.26
CA SER A 125 4.54 31.88 5.42
C SER A 125 5.22 32.96 6.27
N GLU A 126 6.36 33.43 5.73
CA GLU A 126 7.38 34.31 6.29
C GLU A 126 6.93 35.53 7.14
N VAL A 127 5.65 35.93 7.12
CA VAL A 127 5.13 37.06 7.90
C VAL A 127 4.95 36.72 9.38
N SER A 128 4.50 35.51 9.72
CA SER A 128 4.33 35.05 11.12
C SER A 128 5.68 34.73 11.79
N VAL A 129 6.62 34.16 11.03
CA VAL A 129 7.97 33.87 11.52
C VAL A 129 8.76 35.15 11.76
N LYS A 130 8.68 36.16 10.87
CA LYS A 130 9.40 37.43 11.07
C LYS A 130 8.83 38.30 12.19
N THR A 131 7.52 38.19 12.49
CA THR A 131 6.90 38.93 13.61
C THR A 131 7.15 38.29 14.97
N LEU A 132 7.28 36.96 15.07
CA LEU A 132 7.63 36.29 16.33
C LEU A 132 9.11 36.38 16.69
N PHE A 133 10.00 36.57 15.72
CA PHE A 133 11.43 36.78 15.98
C PHE A 133 11.84 38.26 16.03
N GLN A 134 10.92 39.21 15.82
CA GLN A 134 11.16 40.67 15.99
C GLN A 134 10.29 41.35 17.07
N ALA A 135 9.51 40.61 17.84
CA ALA A 135 8.88 41.08 19.08
C ALA A 135 9.67 40.56 20.29
#